data_AF-A0A1V4QVV2-F1
#
_entry.id   AF-A0A1V4QVV2-F1
#
_cell.length_a   1.000
_cell.length_b   1.000
_cell.length_c   1.000
_cell.angle_alpha   90.00
_cell.angle_beta   90.00
_cell.angle_gamma   90.00
#
_symmetry.space_group_name_H-M   'P 1'
#
loop_
_entity.id
_entity.type
_entity.pdbx_description
1 polymer ?
#
loop_
_entity_poly.entity_id
_entity_poly.type
_entity_poly.pdbx_seq_one_letter_code
_entity_poly.pdbx_strand_id
1 'polypeptide(L)'
;MLCPAGCELTLAPAGPDKWRAEYPLQAGQGLCPRGSALGELLAHGRRILTAGRRQGDRLEAVDLARAYKEIASAPGDGLVVLLDGNVPCEHMVAAAACCRDWPNVQLCLVLEPAEEQLLLGAEASGAEYLSGATLAECDGFVLVGDVFAANPTCAKGIFDHRRQAPRTPIVVIDAAAGTAAKFATHRLDIRPGGEAAALAEL
;
A
#
# COMPACT_ATOMS: atom_id res chain seq x y z
N MET A 1 5.68 4.84 -1.34
CA MET A 1 4.97 3.58 -1.06
C MET A 1 3.74 3.51 -1.97
N LEU A 2 3.41 2.33 -2.47
CA LEU A 2 2.16 2.10 -3.22
C LEU A 2 0.99 2.08 -2.25
N CYS A 3 -0.24 2.18 -2.75
CA CYS A 3 -1.45 2.06 -1.92
C CYS A 3 -2.01 0.63 -1.99
N PRO A 4 -2.85 0.20 -1.04
CA PRO A 4 -3.43 -1.15 -1.00
C PRO A 4 -4.50 -1.41 -2.08
N ALA A 5 -4.69 -0.48 -3.02
CA ALA A 5 -5.71 -0.56 -4.07
C ALA A 5 -5.58 -1.76 -5.02
N GLY A 6 -4.44 -2.47 -4.99
CA GLY A 6 -4.25 -3.71 -5.76
C GLY A 6 -4.36 -3.53 -7.27
N CYS A 7 -4.06 -2.35 -7.81
CA CYS A 7 -4.19 -2.09 -9.23
C CYS A 7 -3.31 -3.05 -10.03
N GLU A 8 -3.93 -3.76 -10.99
CA GLU A 8 -3.22 -4.64 -11.90
C GLU A 8 -2.11 -3.87 -12.63
N LEU A 9 -0.95 -4.49 -12.76
CA LEU A 9 0.21 -3.92 -13.42
C LEU A 9 0.84 -4.98 -14.33
N THR A 10 1.04 -4.61 -15.58
CA THR A 10 1.89 -5.37 -16.49
C THR A 10 3.25 -4.71 -16.58
N LEU A 11 4.31 -5.49 -16.47
CA LEU A 11 5.67 -5.03 -16.69
C LEU A 11 6.20 -5.62 -18.00
N ALA A 12 6.65 -4.76 -18.90
CA ALA A 12 7.29 -5.18 -20.13
C ALA A 12 8.78 -4.86 -20.13
N PRO A 13 9.62 -5.76 -20.67
CA PRO A 13 11.04 -5.47 -20.84
C PRO A 13 11.23 -4.33 -21.84
N ALA A 14 12.11 -3.38 -21.48
CA ALA A 14 12.46 -2.21 -22.27
C ALA A 14 13.96 -2.16 -22.61
N GLY A 15 14.68 -3.26 -22.36
CA GLY A 15 16.11 -3.41 -22.60
C GLY A 15 16.77 -4.28 -21.53
N PRO A 16 18.11 -4.40 -21.54
CA PRO A 16 18.84 -5.07 -20.47
C PRO A 16 18.56 -4.39 -19.13
N ASP A 17 18.01 -5.15 -18.18
CA ASP A 17 17.66 -4.69 -16.83
C ASP A 17 16.68 -3.50 -16.75
N LYS A 18 15.97 -3.21 -17.84
CA LYS A 18 14.99 -2.11 -17.92
C LYS A 18 13.58 -2.65 -18.03
N TRP A 19 12.68 -2.05 -17.26
CA TRP A 19 11.27 -2.40 -17.23
C TRP A 19 10.44 -1.15 -17.48
N ARG A 20 9.35 -1.30 -18.22
CA ARG A 20 8.30 -0.28 -18.33
C ARG A 20 7.02 -0.82 -17.74
N ALA A 21 6.28 0.04 -17.04
CA ALA A 21 4.90 -0.24 -16.69
C ALA A 21 4.04 -0.13 -17.95
N GLU A 22 3.23 -1.14 -18.21
CA GLU A 22 2.18 -1.13 -19.22
C GLU A 22 0.83 -1.09 -18.52
N TYR A 23 -0.10 -0.35 -19.11
CA TYR A 23 -1.45 -0.25 -18.58
C TYR A 23 -2.18 -1.59 -18.80
N PRO A 24 -2.79 -2.17 -17.76
CA PRO A 24 -3.55 -3.40 -17.92
C PRO A 24 -4.73 -3.16 -18.88
N LEU A 25 -4.94 -4.10 -19.80
CA LEU A 25 -5.99 -4.00 -20.82
C LEU A 25 -7.38 -4.29 -20.26
N GLN A 26 -7.48 -5.03 -19.15
CA GLN A 26 -8.76 -5.55 -18.64
C GLN A 26 -9.34 -4.74 -17.47
N ALA A 27 -8.49 -4.12 -16.63
CA ALA A 27 -8.97 -3.44 -15.43
C ALA A 27 -9.57 -2.04 -15.67
N GLY A 28 -9.34 -1.41 -16.84
CA GLY A 28 -9.96 -0.13 -17.26
C GLY A 28 -9.67 1.11 -16.40
N GLN A 29 -9.08 0.95 -15.21
CA GLN A 29 -8.83 2.04 -14.25
C GLN A 29 -7.52 2.78 -14.49
N GLY A 30 -6.63 2.22 -15.31
CA GLY A 30 -5.29 2.75 -15.53
C GLY A 30 -4.41 2.68 -14.28
N LEU A 31 -3.27 3.37 -14.33
CA LEU A 31 -2.33 3.46 -13.22
C LEU A 31 -2.24 4.93 -12.77
N CYS A 32 -2.14 5.15 -11.46
CA CYS A 32 -1.77 6.46 -10.94
C CYS A 32 -0.27 6.73 -11.20
N PRO A 33 0.21 7.97 -11.07
CA PRO A 33 1.62 8.29 -11.30
C PRO A 33 2.61 7.42 -10.50
N ARG A 34 2.24 7.02 -9.28
CA ARG A 34 3.05 6.09 -8.46
C ARG A 34 3.16 4.70 -9.09
N GLY A 35 2.05 4.18 -9.63
CA GLY A 35 2.02 2.88 -10.31
C GLY A 35 2.77 2.91 -11.65
N SER A 36 2.59 3.98 -12.44
CA SER A 36 3.29 4.15 -13.71
C SER A 36 4.82 4.24 -13.56
N ALA A 37 5.30 4.76 -12.43
CA ALA A 37 6.73 4.85 -12.13
C ALA A 37 7.38 3.53 -11.67
N LEU A 38 6.62 2.43 -11.50
CA LEU A 38 7.18 1.19 -10.97
C LEU A 38 8.25 0.56 -11.87
N GLY A 39 8.12 0.67 -13.19
CA GLY A 39 9.15 0.20 -14.11
C GLY A 39 10.50 0.88 -13.87
N GLU A 40 10.49 2.19 -13.59
CA GLU A 40 11.69 2.97 -13.28
C GLU A 40 12.30 2.58 -11.94
N LEU A 41 11.46 2.39 -10.91
CA LEU A 41 11.90 1.93 -9.59
C LEU A 41 12.55 0.55 -9.67
N LEU A 42 11.95 -0.37 -10.43
CA LEU A 42 12.50 -1.70 -10.65
C LEU A 42 13.83 -1.66 -11.41
N ALA A 43 14.02 -0.73 -12.33
CA ALA A 43 15.27 -0.56 -13.08
C ALA A 43 16.29 0.36 -12.38
N HIS A 44 16.02 0.80 -11.15
CA HIS A 44 16.80 1.85 -10.52
C HIS A 44 18.26 1.41 -10.26
N GLY A 45 19.21 2.31 -10.55
CA GLY A 45 20.64 2.02 -10.45
C GLY A 45 21.17 1.88 -9.00
N ARG A 46 20.41 2.32 -8.00
CA ARG A 46 20.77 2.20 -6.57
C ARG A 46 20.19 0.95 -5.89
N ARG A 47 19.83 -0.09 -6.66
CA ARG A 47 19.38 -1.38 -6.11
C ARG A 47 20.51 -2.07 -5.35
N ILE A 48 20.15 -2.80 -4.30
CA ILE A 48 21.06 -3.70 -3.59
C ILE A 48 21.09 -5.00 -4.38
N LEU A 49 22.20 -5.26 -5.08
CA LEU A 49 22.36 -6.44 -5.95
C LEU A 49 23.17 -7.56 -5.30
N THR A 50 23.92 -7.24 -4.25
CA THR A 50 24.78 -8.17 -3.53
C THR A 50 24.54 -8.03 -2.05
N ALA A 51 24.49 -9.18 -1.36
CA ALA A 51 24.50 -9.19 0.09
C ALA A 51 25.85 -8.66 0.59
N GLY A 52 25.81 -7.80 1.61
CA GLY A 52 27.03 -7.25 2.18
C GLY A 52 26.94 -6.98 3.67
N ARG A 53 28.08 -7.07 4.35
CA ARG A 53 28.28 -6.69 5.75
C ARG A 53 29.11 -5.41 5.77
N ARG A 54 28.68 -4.43 6.58
CA ARG A 54 29.43 -3.19 6.77
C ARG A 54 30.56 -3.42 7.76
N GLN A 55 31.78 -3.07 7.37
CA GLN A 55 32.97 -3.02 8.23
C GLN A 55 33.52 -1.58 8.20
N GLY A 56 33.19 -0.78 9.22
CA GLY A 56 33.44 0.67 9.21
C GLY A 56 32.73 1.35 8.03
N ASP A 57 33.51 2.04 7.19
CA ASP A 57 33.00 2.72 6.00
C ASP A 57 32.89 1.82 4.76
N ARG A 58 33.32 0.55 4.84
CA ARG A 58 33.35 -0.37 3.71
C ARG A 58 32.21 -1.37 3.76
N LEU A 59 31.68 -1.73 2.60
CA LEU A 59 30.72 -2.83 2.42
C LEU A 59 31.47 -4.02 1.82
N GLU A 60 31.47 -5.15 2.52
CA GLU A 60 32.10 -6.40 2.08
C GLU A 60 31.03 -7.41 1.69
N ALA A 61 31.22 -8.09 0.56
CA ALA A 61 30.29 -9.13 0.12
C ALA A 61 30.25 -10.29 1.13
N VAL A 62 29.06 -10.82 1.37
CA VAL A 62 28.88 -11.98 2.26
C VAL A 62 28.07 -13.08 1.59
N ASP A 63 28.40 -14.32 1.95
CA ASP A 63 27.54 -15.47 1.69
C ASP A 63 26.37 -15.44 2.67
N LEU A 64 25.15 -15.31 2.14
CA LEU A 64 23.91 -15.27 2.94
C LEU A 64 23.72 -16.55 3.76
N ALA A 65 24.05 -17.73 3.23
CA ALA A 65 23.86 -18.98 3.95
C ALA A 65 24.80 -19.07 5.16
N ARG A 66 26.03 -18.57 5.01
CA ARG A 66 26.97 -18.44 6.11
C ARG A 66 26.52 -17.38 7.12
N ALA A 67 26.15 -16.19 6.66
CA ALA A 67 25.70 -15.10 7.52
C ALA A 67 24.47 -15.52 8.36
N TYR A 68 23.54 -16.24 7.73
CA TYR A 68 22.38 -16.82 8.37
C TYR A 68 22.76 -17.83 9.48
N LYS A 69 23.68 -18.75 9.21
CA LYS A 69 24.20 -19.68 10.23
C LYS A 69 24.87 -18.97 11.39
N GLU A 70 25.67 -17.93 11.11
CA GLU A 70 26.32 -17.11 12.13
C GLU A 70 25.29 -16.40 13.03
N ILE A 71 24.20 -15.88 12.48
CA ILE A 71 23.09 -15.27 13.24
C ILE A 71 22.38 -16.33 14.09
N ALA A 72 22.08 -17.49 13.50
CA ALA A 72 21.39 -18.58 14.17
C ALA A 72 22.18 -19.16 15.34
N SER A 73 23.51 -19.17 15.24
CA SER A 73 24.41 -19.70 16.27
C SER A 73 24.95 -18.61 17.21
N ALA A 74 24.53 -17.36 17.06
CA ALA A 74 25.01 -16.28 17.91
C ALA A 74 24.48 -16.47 19.35
N PRO A 75 25.32 -16.32 20.38
CA PRO A 75 24.87 -16.38 21.76
C PRO A 75 23.97 -15.16 22.08
N GLY A 76 22.80 -15.39 22.67
CA GLY A 76 21.87 -14.33 23.08
C GLY A 76 20.56 -14.87 23.66
N ASP A 77 19.77 -13.97 24.27
CA ASP A 77 18.52 -14.30 24.97
C ASP A 77 17.32 -14.50 24.02
N GLY A 78 17.50 -14.23 22.72
CA GLY A 78 16.49 -14.41 21.69
C GLY A 78 16.84 -13.65 20.41
N LEU A 79 16.12 -13.96 19.34
CA LEU A 79 16.24 -13.28 18.05
C LEU A 79 14.90 -12.71 17.62
N VAL A 80 14.89 -11.47 17.13
CA VAL A 80 13.71 -10.86 16.52
C VAL A 80 13.91 -10.74 15.02
N VAL A 81 13.00 -11.32 14.25
CA VAL A 81 12.92 -11.18 12.80
C VAL A 81 11.83 -10.16 12.49
N LEU A 82 12.23 -9.03 11.88
CA LEU A 82 11.31 -8.01 11.41
C LEU A 82 11.05 -8.24 9.92
N LEU A 83 9.78 -8.41 9.54
CA LEU A 83 9.38 -8.60 8.15
C LEU A 83 8.41 -7.52 7.73
N ASP A 84 8.72 -6.81 6.65
CA ASP A 84 7.85 -5.78 6.08
C ASP A 84 6.54 -6.41 5.58
N GLY A 85 5.40 -5.80 5.90
CA GLY A 85 4.07 -6.24 5.47
C GLY A 85 3.81 -6.12 3.97
N ASN A 86 4.68 -5.46 3.21
CA ASN A 86 4.59 -5.33 1.75
C ASN A 86 5.25 -6.48 0.98
N VAL A 87 5.77 -7.50 1.66
CA VAL A 87 6.30 -8.69 0.97
C VAL A 87 5.17 -9.61 0.50
N PRO A 88 5.39 -10.45 -0.53
CA PRO A 88 4.41 -11.46 -0.93
C PRO A 88 4.02 -12.39 0.23
N CYS A 89 2.74 -12.80 0.29
CA CYS A 89 2.22 -13.69 1.33
C CYS A 89 3.01 -15.00 1.43
N GLU A 90 3.47 -15.53 0.29
CA GLU A 90 4.30 -16.73 0.22
C GLU A 90 5.63 -16.55 0.97
N HIS A 91 6.22 -15.36 0.90
CA HIS A 91 7.44 -15.03 1.64
C HIS A 91 7.17 -14.88 3.13
N MET A 92 6.00 -14.33 3.52
CA MET A 92 5.60 -14.29 4.93
C MET A 92 5.43 -15.69 5.51
N VAL A 93 4.76 -16.60 4.78
CA VAL A 93 4.58 -18.00 5.18
C VAL A 93 5.93 -18.71 5.27
N ALA A 94 6.83 -18.51 4.30
CA ALA A 94 8.16 -19.08 4.33
C ALA A 94 8.99 -18.57 5.51
N ALA A 95 8.95 -17.26 5.79
CA ALA A 95 9.62 -16.67 6.95
C ALA A 95 9.06 -17.23 8.27
N ALA A 96 7.73 -17.35 8.39
CA ALA A 96 7.08 -17.95 9.56
C ALA A 96 7.49 -19.41 9.75
N ALA A 97 7.57 -20.20 8.67
CA ALA A 97 8.04 -21.57 8.73
C ALA A 97 9.49 -21.66 9.21
N CYS A 98 10.36 -20.84 8.62
CA CYS A 98 11.77 -20.74 8.97
C CYS A 98 11.98 -20.37 10.46
N CYS A 99 11.19 -19.41 10.95
CA CYS A 99 11.25 -18.95 12.34
C CYS A 99 10.81 -20.00 13.37
N ARG A 100 9.90 -20.93 13.00
CA ARG A 100 9.44 -22.00 13.89
C ARG A 100 10.55 -22.99 14.25
N ASP A 101 11.54 -23.16 13.38
CA ASP A 101 12.64 -24.09 13.60
C ASP A 101 13.69 -23.53 14.57
N TRP A 102 13.55 -22.26 15.00
CA TRP A 102 14.54 -21.55 15.81
C TRP A 102 14.06 -21.38 17.25
N PRO A 103 14.84 -21.88 18.24
CA PRO A 103 14.51 -21.63 19.64
C PRO A 103 14.63 -20.13 19.95
N ASN A 104 13.67 -19.60 20.68
CA ASN A 104 13.64 -18.19 21.14
C ASN A 104 13.64 -17.14 20.01
N VAL A 105 13.07 -17.47 18.85
CA VAL A 105 12.79 -16.50 17.79
C VAL A 105 11.40 -15.87 17.95
N GLN A 106 11.32 -14.57 17.69
CA GLN A 106 10.06 -13.85 17.49
C GLN A 106 10.02 -13.30 16.07
N LEU A 107 8.99 -13.67 15.31
CA LEU A 107 8.67 -13.03 14.04
C LEU A 107 7.70 -11.87 14.32
N CYS A 108 8.07 -10.67 13.89
CA CYS A 108 7.24 -9.49 13.96
C CYS A 108 6.99 -8.99 12.52
N LEU A 109 5.72 -8.94 12.14
CA LEU A 109 5.29 -8.28 10.91
C LEU A 109 5.23 -6.77 11.17
N VAL A 110 5.94 -6.01 10.35
CA VAL A 110 5.99 -4.56 10.44
C VAL A 110 5.05 -3.99 9.39
N LEU A 111 3.94 -3.43 9.86
CA LEU A 111 2.99 -2.67 9.05
C LEU A 111 3.16 -1.19 9.36
N GLU A 112 2.94 -0.34 8.35
CA GLU A 112 2.83 1.09 8.60
C GLU A 112 1.56 1.34 9.43
N PRO A 113 1.59 2.18 10.48
CA PRO A 113 0.44 2.33 11.38
C PRO A 113 -0.87 2.74 10.70
N ALA A 114 -0.84 3.53 9.63
CA ALA A 114 -2.05 3.88 8.88
C ALA A 114 -2.56 2.69 8.05
N GLU A 115 -1.68 1.82 7.56
CA GLU A 115 -2.06 0.55 6.91
C GLU A 115 -2.67 -0.43 7.91
N GLU A 116 -2.11 -0.55 9.12
CA GLU A 116 -2.67 -1.38 10.20
C GLU A 116 -4.10 -0.95 10.57
N GLN A 117 -4.33 0.35 10.79
CA GLN A 117 -5.64 0.88 11.12
C GLN A 117 -6.65 0.67 9.99
N LEU A 118 -6.21 0.84 8.74
CA LEU A 118 -7.04 0.57 7.56
C LEU A 118 -7.42 -0.91 7.48
N LEU A 119 -6.47 -1.82 7.70
CA LEU A 119 -6.71 -3.27 7.67
C LEU A 119 -7.68 -3.70 8.77
N LEU A 120 -7.43 -3.29 10.02
CA LEU A 120 -8.31 -3.59 11.16
C LEU A 120 -9.70 -2.98 10.97
N GLY A 121 -9.78 -1.76 10.44
CA GLY A 121 -11.05 -1.10 10.14
C GLY A 121 -11.82 -1.81 9.02
N ALA A 122 -11.16 -2.22 7.95
CA ALA A 122 -11.77 -2.98 6.86
C ALA A 122 -12.28 -4.35 7.33
N GLU A 123 -11.48 -5.06 8.12
CA GLU A 123 -11.89 -6.34 8.71
C GLU A 123 -13.08 -6.18 9.67
N ALA A 124 -13.01 -5.22 10.59
CA ALA A 124 -14.06 -4.99 11.59
C ALA A 124 -15.37 -4.48 10.98
N SER A 125 -15.31 -3.69 9.91
CA SER A 125 -16.49 -3.16 9.23
C SER A 125 -17.15 -4.18 8.28
N GLY A 126 -16.43 -5.23 7.88
CA GLY A 126 -16.87 -6.12 6.81
C GLY A 126 -17.04 -5.40 5.46
N ALA A 127 -16.45 -4.21 5.31
CA ALA A 127 -16.58 -3.40 4.11
C ALA A 127 -15.81 -4.03 2.97
N GLU A 128 -16.48 -4.22 1.83
CA GLU A 128 -15.85 -4.74 0.63
C GLU A 128 -15.02 -3.64 -0.06
N TYR A 129 -13.90 -4.05 -0.64
CA TYR A 129 -13.16 -3.19 -1.55
C TYR A 129 -13.93 -3.10 -2.87
N LEU A 130 -14.63 -1.98 -3.09
CA LEU A 130 -15.53 -1.82 -4.22
C LEU A 130 -14.77 -1.78 -5.56
N SER A 131 -15.25 -2.57 -6.52
CA SER A 131 -14.78 -2.50 -7.90
C SER A 131 -15.25 -1.20 -8.57
N GLY A 132 -14.60 -0.82 -9.68
CA GLY A 132 -15.04 0.32 -10.49
C GLY A 132 -16.47 0.20 -11.02
N ALA A 133 -16.93 -1.02 -11.31
CA ALA A 133 -18.31 -1.27 -11.73
C ALA A 133 -19.28 -1.00 -10.59
N THR A 134 -18.95 -1.44 -9.37
CA THR A 134 -19.77 -1.19 -8.18
C THR A 134 -19.84 0.29 -7.83
N LEU A 135 -18.73 1.03 -7.98
CA LEU A 135 -18.73 2.49 -7.80
C LEU A 135 -19.65 3.22 -8.79
N ALA A 136 -19.88 2.65 -9.98
CA ALA A 136 -20.76 3.24 -10.99
C ALA A 136 -22.25 3.15 -10.63
N GLU A 137 -22.62 2.27 -9.71
CA GLU A 137 -23.99 2.05 -9.25
C GLU A 137 -24.36 2.89 -8.01
N CYS A 138 -23.39 3.59 -7.42
CA CYS A 138 -23.63 4.37 -6.21
C CYS A 138 -24.47 5.63 -6.49
N ASP A 139 -25.44 5.91 -5.62
CA ASP A 139 -26.27 7.13 -5.67
C ASP A 139 -25.57 8.36 -5.07
N GLY A 140 -24.40 8.17 -4.45
CA GLY A 140 -23.66 9.21 -3.74
C GLY A 140 -22.35 8.68 -3.17
N PHE A 141 -21.47 9.59 -2.78
CA PHE A 141 -20.18 9.24 -2.19
C PHE A 141 -19.96 10.02 -0.88
N VAL A 142 -19.54 9.31 0.17
CA VAL A 142 -19.03 9.90 1.41
C VAL A 142 -17.54 9.63 1.47
N LEU A 143 -16.74 10.69 1.50
CA LEU A 143 -15.27 10.63 1.47
C LEU A 143 -14.74 11.16 2.81
N VAL A 144 -13.99 10.32 3.53
CA VAL A 144 -13.42 10.66 4.85
C VAL A 144 -11.90 10.81 4.71
N GLY A 145 -11.38 11.99 5.05
CA GLY A 145 -9.99 12.38 4.80
C GLY A 145 -9.66 12.60 3.32
N ASP A 146 -8.36 12.69 2.99
CA ASP A 146 -7.90 12.87 1.61
C ASP A 146 -7.76 11.53 0.86
N VAL A 147 -8.91 10.91 0.60
CA VAL A 147 -9.00 9.60 -0.08
C VAL A 147 -8.38 9.59 -1.48
N PHE A 148 -8.35 10.74 -2.17
CA PHE A 148 -7.76 10.84 -3.51
C PHE A 148 -6.24 10.88 -3.48
N ALA A 149 -5.64 11.42 -2.42
CA ALA A 149 -4.20 11.31 -2.22
C ALA A 149 -3.81 9.88 -1.81
N ALA A 150 -4.57 9.28 -0.90
CA ALA A 150 -4.33 7.92 -0.42
C ALA A 150 -4.48 6.88 -1.54
N ASN A 151 -5.59 6.95 -2.29
CA ASN A 151 -5.97 6.01 -3.34
C ASN A 151 -6.41 6.72 -4.64
N PRO A 152 -5.48 7.21 -5.48
CA PRO A 152 -5.81 8.04 -6.63
C PRO A 152 -6.69 7.37 -7.70
N THR A 153 -6.69 6.03 -7.77
CA THR A 153 -7.51 5.30 -8.75
C THR A 153 -8.99 5.30 -8.36
N CYS A 154 -9.33 5.41 -7.06
CA CYS A 154 -10.73 5.54 -6.63
C CYS A 154 -11.38 6.83 -7.17
N ALA A 155 -10.60 7.91 -7.28
CA ALA A 155 -11.07 9.19 -7.80
C ALA A 155 -11.62 9.06 -9.22
N LYS A 156 -10.97 8.25 -10.07
CA LYS A 156 -11.41 8.02 -11.44
C LYS A 156 -12.81 7.42 -11.50
N GLY A 157 -13.10 6.39 -10.70
CA GLY A 157 -14.42 5.76 -10.64
C GLY A 157 -15.52 6.76 -10.25
N ILE A 158 -15.26 7.56 -9.22
CA ILE A 158 -16.17 8.63 -8.76
C ILE A 158 -16.42 9.67 -9.86
N PHE A 159 -15.38 10.12 -10.56
CA PHE A 159 -15.53 11.12 -11.63
C PHE A 159 -16.17 10.55 -12.89
N ASP A 160 -15.87 9.31 -13.25
CA ASP A 160 -16.51 8.63 -14.38
C ASP A 160 -18.02 8.48 -14.13
N HIS A 161 -18.43 8.12 -12.91
CA HIS A 161 -19.84 8.12 -12.51
C HIS A 161 -20.43 9.53 -12.57
N ARG A 162 -19.79 10.53 -11.94
CA ARG A 162 -20.30 11.91 -11.93
C ARG A 162 -20.44 12.51 -13.34
N ARG A 163 -19.61 12.09 -14.29
CA ARG A 163 -19.76 12.48 -15.70
C ARG A 163 -21.08 11.97 -16.30
N GLN A 164 -21.54 10.80 -15.89
CA GLN A 164 -22.81 10.20 -16.33
C GLN A 164 -24.00 10.72 -15.51
N ALA A 165 -23.79 10.98 -14.21
CA ALA A 165 -24.77 11.52 -13.28
C ALA A 165 -24.22 12.78 -12.58
N PRO A 166 -24.30 13.98 -13.22
CA PRO A 166 -23.66 15.20 -12.70
C PRO A 166 -24.17 15.69 -11.34
N ARG A 167 -25.34 15.21 -10.91
CA ARG A 167 -26.00 15.57 -9.65
C ARG A 167 -25.67 14.64 -8.50
N THR A 168 -24.89 13.58 -8.72
CA THR A 168 -24.50 12.66 -7.65
C THR A 168 -23.77 13.42 -6.55
N PRO A 169 -24.26 13.37 -5.30
CA PRO A 169 -23.65 14.06 -4.18
C PRO A 169 -22.28 13.47 -3.84
N ILE A 170 -21.34 14.35 -3.53
CA ILE A 170 -20.04 14.01 -2.96
C ILE A 170 -19.91 14.77 -1.64
N VAL A 171 -20.06 14.05 -0.53
CA VAL A 171 -19.87 14.55 0.82
C VAL A 171 -18.42 14.32 1.22
N VAL A 172 -17.72 15.37 1.64
CA VAL A 172 -16.34 15.27 2.14
C VAL A 172 -16.28 15.66 3.61
N ILE A 173 -15.74 14.75 4.42
CA ILE A 173 -15.40 14.90 5.83
C ILE A 173 -13.88 14.91 5.94
N ASP A 174 -13.28 16.10 5.93
CA ASP A 174 -11.82 16.22 5.96
C ASP A 174 -11.40 17.52 6.65
N ALA A 175 -10.79 17.40 7.83
CA ALA A 175 -10.31 18.53 8.61
C ALA A 175 -9.20 19.33 7.90
N ALA A 176 -8.42 18.68 7.03
CA ALA A 176 -7.32 19.30 6.31
C ALA A 176 -7.75 19.95 4.98
N ALA A 177 -8.98 19.71 4.54
CA ALA A 177 -9.49 20.15 3.23
C ALA A 177 -8.54 19.80 2.07
N GLY A 178 -8.13 18.54 2.01
CA GLY A 178 -7.26 17.97 1.00
C GLY A 178 -7.87 17.92 -0.40
N THR A 179 -7.32 17.05 -1.25
CA THR A 179 -7.63 17.01 -2.68
C THR A 179 -9.11 16.72 -2.94
N ALA A 180 -9.71 15.81 -2.18
CA ALA A 180 -11.13 15.45 -2.30
C ALA A 180 -12.08 16.64 -2.07
N ALA A 181 -11.74 17.56 -1.15
CA ALA A 181 -12.58 18.70 -0.80
C ALA A 181 -12.85 19.65 -1.98
N LYS A 182 -11.95 19.72 -2.96
CA LYS A 182 -12.11 20.54 -4.19
C LYS A 182 -13.27 20.09 -5.07
N PHE A 183 -13.74 18.86 -4.88
CA PHE A 183 -14.77 18.24 -5.71
C PHE A 183 -16.07 17.97 -4.95
N ALA A 184 -16.11 18.29 -3.66
CA ALA A 184 -17.27 18.11 -2.80
C ALA A 184 -18.49 18.90 -3.31
N THR A 185 -19.67 18.29 -3.26
CA THR A 185 -20.95 19.04 -3.30
C THR A 185 -21.35 19.49 -1.91
N HIS A 186 -21.01 18.70 -0.89
CA HIS A 186 -21.19 19.04 0.52
C HIS A 186 -19.87 18.84 1.24
N ARG A 187 -19.43 19.87 1.96
CA ARG A 187 -18.24 19.79 2.79
C ARG A 187 -18.66 19.99 4.23
N LEU A 188 -18.22 19.07 5.09
CA LEU A 188 -18.40 19.19 6.54
C LEU A 188 -17.13 19.79 7.13
N ASP A 189 -17.25 20.98 7.70
CA ASP A 189 -16.14 21.63 8.39
C ASP A 189 -15.99 21.02 9.78
N ILE A 190 -14.97 20.18 9.92
CA ILE A 190 -14.65 19.47 11.16
C ILE A 190 -13.28 19.89 11.68
N ARG A 191 -13.06 19.69 12.99
CA ARG A 191 -11.72 19.77 13.57
C ARG A 191 -11.00 18.43 13.38
N PRO A 192 -9.66 18.40 13.40
CA PRO A 192 -8.91 17.15 13.41
C PRO A 192 -9.40 16.21 14.51
N GLY A 193 -9.69 14.95 14.15
CA GLY A 193 -10.26 13.95 15.07
C GLY A 193 -11.79 14.01 15.21
N GLY A 194 -12.46 14.91 14.50
CA GLY A 194 -13.91 15.06 14.49
C GLY A 194 -14.66 14.20 13.47
N GLU A 195 -13.95 13.37 12.71
CA GLU A 195 -14.48 12.58 11.59
C GLU A 195 -15.58 11.62 12.05
N ALA A 196 -15.36 10.91 13.16
CA ALA A 196 -16.33 9.95 13.70
C ALA A 196 -17.62 10.62 14.17
N ALA A 197 -17.53 11.81 14.78
CA ALA A 197 -18.72 12.56 15.21
C ALA A 197 -19.51 13.06 14.00
N ALA A 198 -18.83 13.59 12.98
CA ALA A 198 -19.47 14.03 11.74
C ALA A 198 -20.13 12.87 10.98
N LEU A 199 -19.50 11.69 10.98
CA LEU A 199 -20.11 10.48 10.40
C LEU A 199 -21.37 10.03 11.14
N ALA A 200 -21.43 10.19 12.46
CA ALA A 200 -22.58 9.80 13.27
C ALA A 200 -23.83 10.70 13.06
N GLU A 201 -23.65 11.86 12.41
CA GLU A 201 -24.73 12.81 12.10
C GLU A 201 -25.27 12.67 10.66
N LEU A 202 -24.68 11.78 9.84
CA LEU A 202 -25.13 11.45 8.48
C LEU A 202 -26.17 10.33 8.47
#